data_AF-A0A2G1QGL2-F1
#
_entry.id   AF-A0A2G1QGL2-F1
#
_cell.length_a   1.000
_cell.length_b   1.000
_cell.length_c   1.000
_cell.angle_alpha   90.00
_cell.angle_beta   90.00
_cell.angle_gamma   90.00
#
_symmetry.space_group_name_H-M   'P 1'
#
loop_
_entity.id
_entity.type
_entity.pdbx_description
1 polymer ?
#
loop_
_entity_poly.entity_id
_entity_poly.type
_entity_poly.pdbx_seq_one_letter_code
_entity_poly.pdbx_strand_id
1 'polypeptide(L)' 'RTARKVYRTRDAARADVFDYIERFYNPRRRHSKFGYLSPIAFEARTMQT' A
#
# COMPACT_ATOMS: atom_id res chain seq x y z
N ARG A 1 -10.43 5.85 -3.32
CA ARG A 1 -11.01 4.64 -3.96
C ARG A 1 -11.72 3.75 -2.94
N THR A 2 -11.13 3.55 -1.75
CA THR A 2 -11.66 2.68 -0.67
C THR A 2 -12.48 3.39 0.42
N ALA A 3 -12.45 4.73 0.51
CA ALA A 3 -13.08 5.46 1.62
C ALA A 3 -14.62 5.51 1.52
N ARG A 4 -15.29 5.35 2.68
CA ARG A 4 -16.76 5.46 2.87
C ARG A 4 -17.60 4.55 1.97
N LYS A 5 -17.06 3.38 1.60
CA LYS A 5 -17.76 2.38 0.78
C LYS A 5 -18.37 1.31 1.68
N VAL A 6 -19.64 0.95 1.43
CA VAL A 6 -20.30 -0.19 2.08
C VAL A 6 -20.13 -1.40 1.19
N TYR A 7 -19.60 -2.48 1.75
CA TYR A 7 -19.35 -3.73 1.02
C TYR A 7 -20.40 -4.77 1.38
N ARG A 8 -20.87 -5.52 0.38
CA ARG A 8 -21.81 -6.62 0.58
C ARG A 8 -21.16 -7.83 1.25
N THR A 9 -19.87 -8.06 0.99
CA THR A 9 -19.11 -9.17 1.56
C THR A 9 -17.76 -8.71 2.07
N ARG A 10 -17.20 -9.45 3.03
CA ARG A 10 -15.88 -9.16 3.60
C ARG A 10 -14.76 -9.32 2.57
N ASP A 11 -14.88 -10.27 1.66
CA ASP A 11 -13.86 -10.51 0.63
C ASP A 11 -13.81 -9.38 -0.41
N ALA A 12 -14.95 -8.77 -0.74
CA ALA A 12 -14.96 -7.57 -1.57
C ALA A 12 -14.22 -6.39 -0.90
N ALA A 13 -14.40 -6.22 0.41
CA ALA A 13 -13.67 -5.19 1.17
C ALA A 13 -12.16 -5.47 1.19
N ARG A 14 -11.76 -6.73 1.42
CA ARG A 14 -10.35 -7.15 1.42
C ARG A 14 -9.68 -6.89 0.07
N ALA A 15 -10.34 -7.25 -1.03
CA ALA A 15 -9.80 -7.03 -2.37
C ALA A 15 -9.58 -5.54 -2.67
N ASP A 16 -10.53 -4.67 -2.31
CA ASP A 16 -10.40 -3.22 -2.55
C ASP A 16 -9.31 -2.60 -1.66
N VAL A 17 -9.19 -3.03 -0.40
CA VAL A 17 -8.11 -2.60 0.50
C VAL A 17 -6.75 -3.06 -0.01
N PHE A 18 -6.64 -4.30 -0.48
CA PHE A 18 -5.39 -4.82 -1.06
C PHE A 18 -4.99 -4.03 -2.32
N ASP A 19 -5.93 -3.79 -3.25
CA ASP A 19 -5.69 -2.95 -4.44
C ASP A 19 -5.20 -1.55 -4.05
N TYR A 20 -5.80 -0.96 -3.02
CA TYR A 20 -5.37 0.34 -2.50
C TYR A 20 -3.95 0.30 -1.93
N ILE A 21 -3.62 -0.71 -1.12
CA ILE A 21 -2.31 -0.85 -0.50
C ILE A 21 -1.23 -0.99 -1.57
N GLU A 22 -1.40 -1.92 -2.51
CA GLU A 22 -0.41 -2.24 -3.53
C GLU A 22 -0.25 -1.14 -4.59
N ARG A 23 -1.36 -0.56 -5.07
CA ARG A 23 -1.29 0.35 -6.22
C ARG A 23 -1.15 1.81 -5.84
N PHE A 24 -1.57 2.19 -4.63
CA PHE A 24 -1.61 3.59 -4.23
C PHE A 24 -0.78 3.86 -2.97
N TYR A 25 -0.92 3.04 -1.92
CA TYR A 25 -0.26 3.33 -0.66
C TYR A 25 1.24 3.04 -0.71
N ASN A 26 1.62 1.78 -0.92
CA ASN A 26 3.01 1.31 -0.88
C ASN A 26 3.93 1.99 -1.92
N PRO A 27 3.49 2.32 -3.15
CA PRO A 27 4.36 3.02 -4.11
C PRO A 27 4.53 4.51 -3.81
N ARG A 28 3.50 5.18 -3.29
CA ARG A 28 3.46 6.66 -3.20
C ARG A 28 3.74 7.22 -1.81
N ARG A 29 3.41 6.48 -0.75
CA ARG A 29 3.56 6.95 0.62
C ARG A 29 5.03 6.96 1.01
N ARG A 30 5.59 8.14 1.25
CA ARG A 30 6.95 8.30 1.78
C ARG A 30 6.94 8.26 3.30
N HIS A 31 7.93 7.62 3.90
CA HIS A 31 8.04 7.48 5.36
C HIS A 31 9.39 7.99 5.86
N SER A 32 9.41 8.85 6.88
CA SER A 32 10.65 9.43 7.45
C SER A 32 11.60 8.36 7.99
N LYS A 33 11.07 7.33 8.67
CA LYS A 33 11.83 6.13 9.10
C LYS A 33 12.56 5.41 7.97
N PHE A 34 12.07 5.48 6.73
CA PHE A 34 12.71 4.86 5.56
C PHE A 34 13.57 5.86 4.79
N GLY A 35 13.99 6.97 5.41
CA GLY A 35 14.73 8.03 4.71
C GLY A 35 13.91 8.75 3.66
N TYR A 36 12.59 8.86 3.89
CA TYR A 36 11.62 9.36 2.91
C TYR A 36 11.53 8.52 1.63
N LEU A 37 11.86 7.24 1.69
CA LEU A 37 11.52 6.28 0.65
C LEU A 37 10.10 5.78 0.84
N SER A 38 9.50 5.30 -0.26
CA SER A 38 8.28 4.52 -0.18
C SER A 38 8.59 3.09 0.26
N PRO A 39 7.63 2.37 0.88
CA PRO A 39 7.81 0.97 1.26
C PRO A 39 8.41 0.10 0.14
N ILE A 40 7.88 0.19 -1.09
CA ILE A 40 8.41 -0.57 -2.23
C ILE A 40 9.86 -0.20 -2.55
N ALA A 41 10.18 1.10 -2.55
CA ALA A 41 11.53 1.55 -2.83
C ALA A 41 12.53 1.13 -1.73
N PHE A 42 12.07 1.12 -0.48
CA PHE A 42 12.85 0.63 0.64
C PHE A 42 13.13 -0.87 0.51
N GLU A 43 12.09 -1.68 0.28
CA GLU A 43 12.23 -3.13 0.08
C GLU A 43 13.15 -3.48 -1.09
N ALA A 44 12.98 -2.80 -2.24
CA ALA A 44 13.82 -3.00 -3.42
C ALA A 44 15.30 -2.72 -3.16
N ARG A 45 15.62 -1.72 -2.32
CA ARG A 45 17.00 -1.40 -1.92
C ARG A 45 17.55 -2.45 -0.94
N THR A 46 16.73 -2.91 0.01
CA THR A 46 17.16 -3.93 0.97
C THR A 46 17.37 -5.31 0.34
N MET A 47 16.61 -5.66 -0.71
CA MET A 47 16.76 -6.95 -1.41
C MET A 47 17.91 -6.96 -2.43
N GLN A 48 18.52 -5.81 -2.72
CA GLN A 48 19.64 -5.68 -3.66
C GLN A 48 21.02 -5.76 -2.98
N THR A 49 21.05 -5.91 -1.65
CA THR A 49 22.29 -6.04 -0.85
C THR A 49 22.37 -7.45 -0.29
#